data_AF-A0A443SPS2-F1
#
_entry.id   AF-A0A443SPS2-F1
#
_cell.length_a   1.000
_cell.length_b   1.000
_cell.length_c   1.000
_cell.angle_alpha   90.00
_cell.angle_beta   90.00
_cell.angle_gamma   90.00
#
_symmetry.space_group_name_H-M   'P 1'
#
loop_
_entity.id
_entity.type
_entity.pdbx_description
1 polymer ?
#
loop_
_entity_poly.entity_id
_entity_poly.type
_entity_poly.pdbx_seq_one_letter_code
_entity_poly.pdbx_strand_id
1 'polypeptide(L)'
;MEPIAVCRVMVSIFLYLLNSLNTGEESKRQLIILSFDGFRYDYINHYSTPTFDRIANEGAHAPLGYRAEFATKTFPTHWTIAT
;
A
#
# COMPACT_ATOMS: atom_id res chain seq x y z
N MET A 1 24.06 -45.44 22.70
CA MET A 1 23.10 -44.46 22.12
C MET A 1 23.09 -44.72 20.64
N GLU A 2 21.99 -45.25 20.10
CA GLU A 2 21.93 -45.65 18.68
C GLU A 2 22.15 -44.42 17.78
N PRO A 3 23.00 -44.49 16.73
CA PRO A 3 23.28 -43.37 15.83
C PRO A 3 22.01 -42.78 15.18
N ILE A 4 20.97 -43.60 15.07
CA ILE A 4 19.64 -43.24 14.57
C ILE A 4 18.94 -42.21 15.48
N ALA A 5 19.14 -42.28 16.80
CA ALA A 5 18.52 -41.36 17.75
C ALA A 5 19.11 -39.95 17.64
N VAL A 6 20.43 -39.84 17.44
CA VAL A 6 21.12 -38.55 17.26
C VAL A 6 20.64 -37.84 15.99
N CYS A 7 20.49 -38.58 14.90
CA CYS A 7 20.04 -38.03 13.62
C CYS A 7 18.60 -37.46 13.72
N ARG A 8 17.69 -38.17 14.42
CA ARG A 8 16.31 -37.68 14.64
C ARG A 8 16.28 -36.39 15.45
N VAL A 9 17.12 -36.27 16.48
CA VAL A 9 17.20 -35.05 17.30
C VAL A 9 17.73 -33.88 16.47
N MET A 10 18.76 -34.09 15.66
CA MET A 10 19.30 -33.04 14.78
C MET A 10 18.29 -32.55 13.74
N VAL A 11 17.54 -33.46 13.12
CA VAL A 11 16.49 -33.10 12.15
C VAL A 11 15.38 -32.31 12.81
N SER A 12 14.92 -32.74 13.99
CA SER A 12 13.89 -32.00 14.74
C SER A 12 14.34 -30.59 15.12
N ILE A 13 15.59 -30.42 15.57
CA ILE A 13 16.18 -29.11 15.88
C ILE A 13 16.26 -28.22 14.63
N PHE A 14 16.71 -28.79 13.51
CA PHE A 14 16.81 -28.08 12.23
C PHE A 14 15.42 -27.62 11.74
N LEU A 15 14.41 -28.49 11.82
CA LEU A 15 13.03 -28.14 11.47
C LEU A 15 12.46 -27.05 12.39
N TYR A 16 12.80 -27.08 13.68
CA TYR A 16 12.38 -26.04 14.64
C TYR A 16 13.03 -24.68 14.31
N LEU A 17 14.32 -24.69 13.97
CA LEU A 17 15.06 -23.49 13.55
C LEU A 17 14.50 -22.88 12.25
N LEU A 18 14.17 -23.72 11.26
CA LEU A 18 13.56 -23.25 10.01
C LEU A 18 12.21 -22.56 10.24
N ASN A 19 11.38 -23.06 11.14
CA ASN A 19 10.10 -22.44 11.47
C ASN A 19 10.26 -21.09 12.19
N SER A 20 11.29 -20.95 13.04
CA SER A 20 11.55 -19.70 13.76
C SER A 20 12.01 -18.56 12.86
N LEU A 21 12.60 -18.85 11.70
CA LEU A 21 13.04 -17.83 10.74
C LEU A 21 11.87 -17.20 9.95
N ASN A 22 10.70 -17.84 9.97
CA ASN A 22 9.51 -17.40 9.23
C ASN A 22 8.59 -16.45 10.00
N THR A 23 9.08 -15.83 11.09
CA THR A 23 8.39 -14.68 11.69
C THR A 23 8.61 -13.46 10.79
N GLY A 24 7.96 -13.44 9.64
CA GLY A 24 7.83 -12.22 8.86
C GLY A 24 7.07 -11.22 9.73
N GLU A 25 7.72 -10.13 10.14
CA GLU A 25 6.97 -9.00 10.67
C GLU A 25 5.93 -8.62 9.62
N GLU A 26 4.66 -8.73 9.99
CA GLU A 26 3.58 -8.16 9.21
C GLU A 26 3.77 -6.64 9.26
N SER A 27 4.53 -6.10 8.30
CA SER A 27 4.69 -4.67 8.12
C SER A 27 3.29 -4.11 7.87
N LYS A 28 2.71 -3.48 8.89
CA LYS A 28 1.43 -2.78 8.75
C LYS A 28 1.62 -1.71 7.69
N ARG A 29 0.99 -1.92 6.53
CA ARG A 29 0.94 -0.91 5.47
C ARG A 29 0.15 0.28 6.00
N GLN A 30 0.84 1.42 6.16
CA GLN A 30 0.20 2.67 6.55
C GLN A 30 -0.48 3.31 5.34
N LEU A 31 -1.76 3.62 5.48
CA LEU A 31 -2.52 4.38 4.47
C LEU A 31 -2.35 5.87 4.74
N ILE A 32 -1.94 6.61 3.71
CA ILE A 32 -1.87 8.07 3.72
C ILE A 32 -2.84 8.57 2.65
N ILE A 33 -3.77 9.43 3.05
CA ILE A 33 -4.69 10.13 2.15
C ILE A 33 -4.21 11.57 2.03
N LEU A 34 -3.91 12.00 0.80
CA LEU A 34 -3.46 13.35 0.50
C LEU A 34 -4.49 14.04 -0.40
N SER A 35 -5.14 15.09 0.12
CA SER A 35 -6.12 15.88 -0.64
C SER A 35 -5.48 17.19 -1.12
N PHE A 36 -5.52 17.43 -2.43
CA PHE A 36 -5.13 18.70 -3.03
C PHE A 36 -6.41 19.46 -3.41
N ASP A 37 -6.75 20.50 -2.64
CA ASP A 37 -8.00 21.24 -2.86
C ASP A 37 -8.02 21.92 -4.25
N GLY A 38 -9.14 21.82 -4.94
CA GLY A 38 -9.30 22.37 -6.29
C GLY A 38 -8.40 21.76 -7.38
N PHE A 39 -7.75 20.61 -7.15
CA PHE A 39 -6.93 19.95 -8.17
C PHE A 39 -7.82 19.28 -9.23
N ARG A 40 -8.06 20.00 -10.34
CA ARG A 40 -8.91 19.53 -11.43
C ARG A 40 -8.20 18.42 -12.23
N TYR A 41 -8.98 17.47 -12.73
CA TYR A 41 -8.46 16.25 -13.38
C TYR A 41 -7.52 16.48 -14.57
N ASP A 42 -7.67 17.60 -15.28
CA ASP A 42 -6.89 17.95 -16.46
C ASP A 42 -5.64 18.78 -16.15
N TYR A 43 -5.40 19.17 -14.89
CA TYR A 43 -4.20 19.92 -14.51
C TYR A 43 -2.91 19.15 -14.79
N ILE A 44 -2.95 17.82 -14.70
CA ILE A 44 -1.81 16.95 -15.04
C ILE A 44 -1.40 17.06 -16.51
N ASN A 45 -2.33 17.47 -17.39
CA ASN A 45 -2.06 17.67 -18.81
C ASN A 45 -1.61 19.10 -19.13
N HIS A 46 -1.85 20.04 -18.21
CA HIS A 46 -1.58 21.47 -18.44
C HIS A 46 -0.22 21.90 -17.89
N TYR A 47 0.36 21.14 -16.94
CA TYR A 47 1.59 21.49 -16.25
C TYR A 47 2.53 20.29 -16.15
N SER A 48 3.83 20.57 -15.99
CA SER A 48 4.82 19.52 -15.70
C SER A 48 4.69 19.06 -14.25
N THR A 49 4.25 17.82 -14.06
CA THR A 49 3.95 17.21 -12.76
C THR A 49 4.69 15.88 -12.57
N PRO A 50 6.03 15.85 -12.65
CA PRO A 50 6.81 14.61 -12.76
C PRO A 50 6.56 13.62 -11.61
N THR A 51 6.31 14.12 -10.40
CA THR A 51 5.97 13.27 -9.25
C THR A 51 4.60 12.61 -9.40
N PHE A 52 3.58 13.34 -9.86
CA PHE A 52 2.25 12.79 -10.10
C PHE A 52 2.27 11.82 -11.28
N ASP A 53 3.02 12.14 -12.34
CA ASP A 53 3.18 11.28 -13.52
C ASP A 53 3.79 9.93 -13.11
N ARG A 54 4.82 9.95 -12.26
CA ARG A 54 5.43 8.74 -11.70
C ARG A 54 4.44 7.93 -10.88
N ILE A 55 3.66 8.56 -10.00
CA ILE A 55 2.64 7.88 -9.17
C ILE A 55 1.55 7.26 -10.05
N ALA A 56 1.11 7.96 -11.11
CA ALA A 56 0.08 7.47 -12.02
C ALA A 56 0.56 6.28 -12.88
N ASN A 57 1.85 6.24 -13.23
CA ASN A 57 2.48 5.17 -14.01
C ASN A 57 2.82 3.93 -13.17
N GLU A 58 3.29 4.12 -11.94
CA GLU A 58 3.63 3.02 -11.01
C GLU A 58 2.40 2.47 -10.26
N GLY A 59 1.32 3.25 -10.21
CA GLY A 59 0.10 2.96 -9.45
C GLY A 59 -1.15 2.86 -10.32
N ALA A 60 -2.28 3.26 -9.74
CA ALA A 60 -3.57 3.34 -10.42
C ALA A 60 -4.06 4.78 -10.48
N HIS A 61 -4.61 5.20 -11.62
CA HIS A 61 -5.19 6.52 -11.81
C HIS A 61 -6.49 6.45 -12.62
N ALA A 62 -7.37 7.44 -12.45
CA ALA A 62 -8.60 7.59 -13.22
C ALA A 62 -8.39 8.65 -14.31
N PRO A 63 -8.36 8.29 -15.62
CA PRO A 63 -8.05 9.24 -16.70
C PRO A 63 -9.03 10.40 -16.84
N LEU A 64 -10.29 10.20 -16.45
CA LEU A 64 -11.34 11.22 -16.47
C LEU A 64 -11.54 11.88 -15.09
N GLY A 65 -10.65 11.60 -14.14
CA GLY A 65 -10.70 12.12 -12.78
C GLY A 65 -11.82 11.54 -11.91
N TYR A 66 -11.92 12.14 -10.72
CA TYR A 66 -12.97 11.87 -9.75
C TYR A 66 -14.18 12.79 -9.99
N ARG A 67 -15.39 12.20 -9.96
CA ARG A 67 -16.64 12.97 -10.04
C ARG A 67 -17.12 13.31 -8.64
N ALA A 68 -16.91 14.57 -8.25
CA ALA A 68 -17.39 15.11 -6.98
C ALA A 68 -18.93 15.17 -6.91
N GLU A 69 -19.45 15.09 -5.70
CA GLU A 69 -20.86 15.25 -5.39
C GLU A 69 -21.34 16.71 -5.57
N PHE A 70 -22.65 16.86 -5.77
CA PHE A 70 -23.27 18.19 -5.83
C PHE A 70 -23.63 18.66 -4.40
N ALA A 71 -23.30 19.89 -3.99
CA ALA A 71 -22.54 20.91 -4.70
C ALA A 71 -21.01 20.72 -4.54
N THR A 72 -20.24 20.95 -5.61
CA THR A 72 -18.78 20.78 -5.63
C THR A 72 -18.09 21.87 -4.80
N LYS A 73 -18.04 21.68 -3.48
CA LYS A 73 -17.52 22.62 -2.49
C LYS A 73 -16.54 21.89 -1.57
N THR A 74 -15.50 22.59 -1.13
CA THR A 74 -14.42 22.03 -0.31
C THR A 74 -14.94 21.21 0.86
N PHE A 75 -15.80 21.78 1.73
CA PHE A 75 -16.25 21.09 2.94
C PHE A 75 -17.10 19.83 2.66
N PRO A 76 -18.20 19.89 1.88
CA PRO A 76 -18.97 18.69 1.51
C PRO A 76 -18.15 17.58 0.84
N THR A 77 -17.21 17.93 -0.05
CA THR A 77 -16.40 16.94 -0.77
C THR A 77 -15.39 16.25 0.12
N HIS A 78 -14.70 17.00 0.98
CA HIS A 78 -13.76 16.40 1.92
C HIS A 78 -14.48 15.51 2.93
N TRP A 79 -15.68 15.90 3.38
CA TRP A 79 -16.48 15.07 4.28
C TRP A 79 -16.95 13.78 3.61
N THR A 80 -17.45 13.87 2.37
CA THR A 80 -17.92 12.72 1.59
C THR A 80 -16.81 11.69 1.30
N ILE A 81 -15.55 12.12 1.17
CA ILE A 81 -14.41 11.20 0.99
C ILE A 81 -14.04 10.52 2.32
N ALA A 82 -14.21 11.21 3.44
CA ALA A 82 -13.82 10.72 4.76
C ALA A 82 -14.85 9.79 5.43
N THR A 83 -16.09 9.77 4.93
CA THR A 83 -17.22 8.99 5.48
C THR A 83 -17.80 8.01 4.46
#